data_AF-A0A850R5Z7-F1
#
_entry.id   AF-A0A850R5Z7-F1
#
_cell.length_a   1.000
_cell.length_b   1.000
_cell.length_c   1.000
_cell.angle_alpha   90.00
_cell.angle_beta   90.00
_cell.angle_gamma   90.00
#
_symmetry.space_group_name_H-M   'P 1'
#
loop_
_entity.id
_entity.type
_entity.pdbx_description
1 polymer ?
#
loop_
_entity_poly.entity_id
_entity_poly.type
_entity_poly.pdbx_seq_one_letter_code
_entity_poly.pdbx_strand_id
1 'polypeptide(L)'
;MFHPVSFFIGLRYLRGRSGDRFSRFVSYMSTAGITIGVMALVTVLSVMNGFEDQLKSRILGVLPQAVITDASGRMLESDSAPAVLTQMDHVTKVVPITRGEVVIQSAQSISAGTMLG
;
A
#
# COMPACT_ATOMS: atom_id res chain seq x y z
N MET A 1 6.82 43.77 -1.43
CA MET A 1 6.51 42.47 -2.08
C MET A 1 7.60 42.17 -3.10
N PHE A 2 8.60 41.37 -2.72
CA PHE A 2 9.71 41.01 -3.60
C PHE A 2 9.27 39.87 -4.51
N HIS A 3 8.81 40.20 -5.71
CA HIS A 3 8.82 39.21 -6.79
C HIS A 3 10.29 38.89 -7.04
N PRO A 4 10.73 37.62 -6.91
CA PRO A 4 12.15 37.29 -7.03
C PRO A 4 12.61 37.66 -8.44
N VAL A 5 13.46 38.69 -8.51
CA VAL A 5 14.02 39.21 -9.76
C VAL A 5 14.71 38.09 -10.54
N SER A 6 15.25 37.09 -9.84
CA SER A 6 15.82 35.86 -10.40
C SER A 6 14.82 35.03 -11.20
N PHE A 7 13.57 34.85 -10.73
CA PHE A 7 12.55 34.13 -11.49
C PHE A 7 12.13 34.89 -12.75
N PHE A 8 11.98 36.23 -12.64
CA PHE A 8 11.64 37.08 -13.78
C PHE A 8 12.75 37.09 -14.85
N ILE A 9 14.02 37.18 -14.42
CA ILE A 9 15.18 37.11 -15.32
C ILE A 9 15.28 35.71 -15.94
N GLY A 10 15.13 34.65 -15.15
CA GLY A 10 15.17 33.27 -15.62
C GLY A 10 14.08 32.97 -16.66
N LEU A 11 12.83 33.37 -16.39
CA LEU A 11 11.72 33.19 -17.33
C LEU A 11 11.88 34.05 -18.59
N ARG A 12 12.40 35.28 -18.45
CA ARG A 12 12.76 36.13 -19.58
C ARG A 12 13.85 35.50 -20.44
N TYR A 13 14.82 34.80 -19.86
CA TYR A 13 15.86 34.10 -20.60
C TYR A 13 15.34 32.82 -21.28
N LEU A 14 14.46 32.07 -20.60
CA LEU A 14 13.75 30.92 -21.17
C LEU A 14 12.88 31.31 -22.38
N ARG A 15 12.23 32.47 -22.29
CA ARG A 15 11.40 33.07 -23.35
C ARG A 15 12.20 34.00 -24.27
N GLY A 16 13.51 34.13 -24.02
CA GLY A 16 14.38 35.23 -24.41
C GLY A 16 14.95 35.12 -25.80
N ARG A 17 14.64 36.14 -26.59
CA ARG A 17 14.93 36.32 -28.01
C ARG A 17 16.40 36.73 -28.24
N SER A 18 17.35 35.78 -28.33
CA SER A 18 18.72 36.09 -28.82
C SER A 18 19.53 34.89 -29.31
N GLY A 19 18.89 33.77 -29.65
CA GLY A 19 19.52 32.63 -30.31
C GLY A 19 18.83 32.37 -31.63
N ASP A 20 19.61 31.98 -32.64
CA ASP A 20 19.13 31.57 -33.96
C ASP A 20 17.97 30.56 -33.86
N ARG A 21 17.13 30.44 -34.89
CA ARG A 21 15.93 29.53 -34.86
C ARG A 21 16.28 28.11 -34.39
N PHE A 22 17.49 27.65 -34.70
CA PHE A 22 18.05 26.37 -34.30
C PHE A 22 18.22 26.22 -32.78
N SER A 23 18.74 27.24 -32.08
CA SER A 23 18.93 27.19 -30.62
C SER A 23 17.59 27.02 -29.88
N ARG A 24 16.54 27.73 -30.33
CA ARG A 24 15.20 27.58 -29.73
C ARG A 24 14.65 26.17 -29.91
N PHE A 25 14.86 25.55 -31.08
CA PHE A 25 14.39 24.19 -31.35
C PHE A 25 15.02 23.19 -30.38
N VAL A 26 16.33 23.28 -30.15
CA VAL A 26 17.05 22.40 -29.22
C VAL A 26 16.56 22.61 -27.78
N SER A 27 16.40 23.86 -27.32
CA SER A 27 15.88 24.13 -25.98
C SER A 27 14.47 23.59 -25.75
N TYR A 28 13.59 23.66 -26.75
CA TYR A 28 12.24 23.07 -26.67
C TYR A 28 12.30 21.54 -26.61
N MET A 29 13.09 20.90 -27.47
CA MET A 29 13.25 19.44 -27.47
C MET A 29 13.85 18.92 -26.16
N SER A 30 14.86 19.61 -25.62
CA SER A 30 15.46 19.25 -24.34
C SER A 30 14.45 19.36 -23.18
N THR A 31 13.71 20.47 -23.13
CA THR A 31 12.67 20.67 -22.10
C THR A 31 11.57 19.62 -22.20
N ALA A 32 11.12 19.30 -23.42
CA ALA A 32 10.12 18.26 -23.66
C ALA A 32 10.63 16.87 -23.24
N GLY A 33 11.86 16.52 -23.61
CA GLY A 33 12.48 15.24 -23.24
C GLY A 33 12.61 15.07 -21.72
N ILE A 34 13.09 16.11 -21.01
CA ILE A 34 13.19 16.08 -19.55
C ILE A 34 11.80 15.94 -18.91
N THR A 35 10.81 16.70 -19.41
CA THR A 35 9.44 16.64 -18.88
C THR A 35 8.85 15.25 -19.04
N ILE A 36 8.98 14.63 -20.21
CA ILE A 36 8.50 13.28 -20.48
C ILE A 36 9.24 12.24 -19.63
N GLY A 37 10.57 12.35 -19.52
CA GLY A 37 11.37 11.41 -18.73
C GLY A 37 11.02 11.46 -17.23
N VAL A 38 10.88 12.66 -16.67
CA VAL A 38 10.48 12.83 -15.27
C VAL A 38 9.05 12.36 -15.05
N MET A 39 8.12 12.69 -15.95
CA MET A 39 6.74 12.19 -15.87
C MET A 39 6.68 10.66 -15.88
N ALA A 40 7.43 10.01 -16.77
CA ALA A 40 7.48 8.56 -16.85
C ALA A 40 8.03 7.95 -15.55
N LEU A 41 9.12 8.49 -15.00
CA LEU A 41 9.71 8.02 -13.75
C LEU A 41 8.74 8.16 -12.57
N VAL A 42 8.10 9.33 -12.44
CA VAL A 42 7.11 9.59 -11.38
C VAL A 42 5.91 8.64 -11.52
N THR A 43 5.44 8.40 -12.74
CA THR A 43 4.30 7.50 -12.98
C THR A 43 4.62 6.07 -12.57
N VAL A 44 5.78 5.55 -12.97
CA VAL A 44 6.20 4.18 -12.60
C VAL A 44 6.35 4.05 -11.09
N LEU A 45 6.99 5.03 -10.44
CA LEU A 45 7.14 5.01 -8.98
C LEU A 45 5.77 5.07 -8.29
N SER A 46 4.84 5.89 -8.79
CA SER A 46 3.48 5.97 -8.25
C SER A 46 2.72 4.65 -8.38
N VAL A 47 2.87 3.94 -9.50
CA VAL A 47 2.25 2.63 -9.71
C VAL A 47 2.86 1.59 -8.76
N MET A 48 4.19 1.55 -8.65
CA MET A 48 4.87 0.61 -7.76
C MET A 48 4.50 0.83 -6.29
N ASN A 49 4.50 2.09 -5.83
CA ASN A 49 4.13 2.42 -4.46
C ASN A 49 2.68 2.02 -4.14
N GLY A 50 1.74 2.31 -5.05
CA GLY A 50 0.34 1.92 -4.87
C GLY A 50 0.15 0.39 -4.89
N PHE A 51 0.90 -0.31 -5.74
CA PHE A 51 0.86 -1.77 -5.81
C PHE A 51 1.44 -2.41 -4.56
N GLU A 52 2.57 -1.92 -4.04
CA GLU A 52 3.19 -2.41 -2.82
C GLU A 52 2.23 -2.32 -1.64
N ASP A 53 1.50 -1.21 -1.50
CA ASP A 53 0.52 -1.01 -0.44
C ASP A 53 -0.66 -1.99 -0.58
N GLN A 54 -1.18 -2.17 -1.80
CA GLN A 54 -2.24 -3.16 -2.04
C GLN A 54 -1.77 -4.59 -1.75
N LEU A 55 -0.53 -4.93 -2.10
CA LEU A 55 0.00 -6.27 -1.87
C LEU A 55 0.20 -6.51 -0.37
N LYS A 56 0.79 -5.55 0.35
CA LYS A 56 0.92 -5.60 1.82
C LYS A 56 -0.45 -5.72 2.48
N SER A 57 -1.42 -4.90 2.09
CA SER A 57 -2.77 -4.93 2.65
C SER A 57 -3.46 -6.28 2.43
N ARG A 58 -3.38 -6.85 1.21
CA ARG A 58 -3.99 -8.16 0.92
C ARG A 58 -3.31 -9.32 1.62
N ILE A 59 -2.00 -9.28 1.81
CA ILE A 59 -1.24 -10.37 2.46
C ILE A 59 -1.29 -10.24 3.98
N LEU A 60 -0.99 -9.07 4.55
CA LEU A 60 -0.95 -8.85 6.01
C LEU A 60 -2.34 -8.58 6.61
N GLY A 61 -3.31 -8.09 5.83
CA GLY A 61 -4.65 -7.77 6.35
C GLY A 61 -5.50 -8.98 6.70
N VAL A 62 -5.13 -10.18 6.23
CA VAL A 62 -5.89 -11.42 6.42
C VAL A 62 -5.26 -12.33 7.49
N LEU A 63 -4.04 -12.01 7.94
CA LEU A 63 -3.31 -12.82 8.91
C LEU A 63 -3.52 -12.26 10.33
N PRO A 64 -4.08 -13.04 11.28
CA PRO A 64 -4.12 -12.62 12.67
C PRO A 64 -2.67 -12.44 13.18
N GLN A 65 -2.36 -11.26 13.70
CA GLN A 65 -1.02 -10.92 14.18
C GLN A 65 -0.59 -11.77 15.38
N ALA A 66 -1.55 -12.26 16.17
CA ALA A 66 -1.34 -13.21 17.25
C ALA A 66 -2.61 -14.04 17.48
N VAL A 67 -2.44 -15.31 17.83
CA VAL A 67 -3.51 -16.20 18.29
C VAL A 67 -3.22 -16.58 19.73
N ILE A 68 -4.17 -16.29 20.63
CA ILE A 68 -4.05 -16.61 22.05
C ILE A 68 -4.87 -17.88 22.30
N THR A 69 -4.26 -18.87 22.95
CA THR A 69 -4.93 -20.13 23.33
C THR A 69 -4.46 -20.56 24.72
N ASP A 70 -5.27 -21.38 25.39
CA ASP A 70 -4.87 -22.03 26.65
C ASP A 70 -3.83 -23.14 26.40
N ALA A 71 -3.11 -23.56 27.44
CA ALA A 71 -2.15 -24.67 27.38
C ALA A 71 -2.77 -25.98 26.84
N SER A 72 -4.10 -26.15 26.97
CA SER A 72 -4.85 -27.28 26.45
C SER A 72 -5.37 -27.09 25.02
N GLY A 73 -5.10 -25.95 24.38
CA GLY A 73 -5.65 -25.57 23.06
C GLY A 73 -7.14 -25.24 23.07
N ARG A 74 -7.77 -25.17 24.26
CA ARG A 74 -9.22 -24.99 24.44
C ARG A 74 -9.46 -23.73 25.26
N MET A 75 -9.99 -22.69 24.62
CA MET A 75 -10.50 -21.51 25.33
C MET A 75 -11.98 -21.75 25.63
N LEU A 76 -12.41 -21.50 26.87
CA LEU A 76 -13.82 -21.64 27.28
C LEU A 76 -14.71 -20.77 26.37
N GLU A 77 -15.83 -21.36 25.94
CA GLU A 77 -16.84 -20.76 25.06
C GLU A 77 -17.32 -19.44 25.67
N SER A 78 -16.72 -18.33 25.24
CA SER A 78 -17.09 -16.99 25.65
C SER A 78 -17.27 -16.17 24.39
N ASP A 79 -18.53 -15.80 24.12
CA ASP A 79 -18.94 -14.94 23.00
C ASP A 79 -18.22 -13.58 23.00
N SER A 80 -17.63 -13.20 24.14
CA SER A 80 -16.91 -11.95 24.35
C SER A 80 -15.41 -12.18 24.50
N ALA A 81 -14.63 -11.49 23.67
CA ALA A 81 -13.19 -11.33 23.90
C ALA A 81 -12.93 -10.85 25.34
N PRO A 82 -11.92 -11.38 26.05
CA PRO A 82 -11.57 -10.91 27.39
C PRO A 82 -11.38 -9.39 27.39
N ALA A 83 -12.15 -8.67 28.21
CA ALA A 83 -12.12 -7.19 28.27
C ALA A 83 -10.71 -6.63 28.54
N VAL A 84 -9.86 -7.42 29.20
CA VAL A 84 -8.44 -7.11 29.45
C VAL A 84 -7.65 -6.92 28.15
N LEU A 85 -7.96 -7.70 27.10
CA LEU A 85 -7.29 -7.58 25.80
C LEU A 85 -7.79 -6.37 25.00
N THR A 86 -9.05 -5.97 25.19
CA THR A 86 -9.62 -4.79 24.52
C THR A 86 -9.16 -3.47 25.17
N GLN A 87 -8.70 -3.50 26.41
CA GLN A 87 -8.22 -2.31 27.15
C GLN A 87 -6.73 -1.99 26.94
N MET A 88 -6.00 -2.80 26.17
CA MET A 88 -4.59 -2.53 25.87
C MET A 88 -4.44 -1.57 24.68
N ASP A 89 -3.65 -0.52 24.85
CA ASP A 89 -3.46 0.55 23.84
C ASP A 89 -2.92 0.06 22.47
N HIS A 90 -2.34 -1.14 22.42
CA HIS A 90 -1.76 -1.73 21.21
C HIS A 90 -2.68 -2.74 20.51
N VAL A 91 -3.90 -2.94 21.00
CA VAL A 91 -4.84 -3.94 20.44
C VAL A 91 -5.94 -3.25 19.64
N THR A 92 -5.82 -3.31 18.31
CA THR A 92 -6.79 -2.67 17.41
C THR A 92 -8.12 -3.44 17.32
N LYS A 93 -8.06 -4.78 17.32
CA LYS A 93 -9.24 -5.64 17.17
C LYS A 93 -8.98 -7.02 17.76
N VAL A 94 -9.93 -7.52 18.55
CA VAL A 94 -9.95 -8.89 19.04
C VAL A 94 -11.20 -9.57 18.49
N VAL A 95 -11.04 -10.78 17.93
CA VAL A 95 -12.14 -11.58 17.39
C VAL A 95 -11.98 -12.99 17.94
N PRO A 96 -13.02 -13.57 18.57
CA PRO A 96 -12.98 -14.98 18.95
C PRO A 96 -12.95 -15.85 17.69
N ILE A 97 -12.11 -16.88 17.70
CA ILE A 97 -12.05 -17.89 16.62
C ILE A 97 -12.23 -19.28 17.21
N THR A 98 -12.97 -20.12 16.49
CA THR A 98 -13.22 -21.51 16.83
C THR A 98 -12.50 -22.40 15.80
N ARG A 99 -11.71 -23.35 16.29
CA ARG A 99 -10.99 -24.31 15.45
C ARG A 99 -11.54 -25.72 15.69
N GLY A 100 -12.05 -26.36 14.64
CA GLY A 100 -12.59 -27.70 14.71
C GLY A 100 -12.05 -28.60 13.61
N GLU A 101 -11.83 -29.87 13.91
CA GLU A 101 -11.60 -30.89 12.89
C GLU A 101 -12.95 -31.30 12.29
N VAL A 102 -13.04 -31.26 10.97
CA VAL A 102 -14.26 -31.57 10.23
C VAL A 102 -13.97 -32.59 9.13
N VAL A 103 -14.95 -33.44 8.83
CA VAL A 103 -14.89 -34.36 7.70
C VAL A 103 -15.77 -33.81 6.60
N ILE A 104 -15.18 -33.56 5.44
CA ILE A 104 -15.86 -33.07 4.25
C ILE A 104 -16.08 -34.25 3.32
N GLN A 105 -17.34 -34.51 2.99
CA GLN A 105 -17.75 -35.57 2.08
C GLN A 105 -18.25 -34.99 0.75
N SER A 106 -17.69 -35.49 -0.34
CA SER A 106 -18.15 -35.29 -1.72
C SER A 106 -18.66 -36.62 -2.29
N ALA A 107 -19.36 -36.56 -3.42
CA ALA A 107 -19.87 -37.75 -4.12
C ALA A 107 -18.76 -38.74 -4.53
N GLN A 108 -17.50 -38.28 -4.61
CA GLN A 108 -16.36 -39.05 -5.09
C GLN A 108 -15.32 -39.35 -4.01
N SER A 109 -15.33 -38.64 -2.87
CA SER A 109 -14.31 -38.80 -1.82
C SER A 109 -14.72 -38.24 -0.46
N ILE A 110 -14.07 -38.73 0.59
CA ILE A 110 -14.12 -38.20 1.95
C ILE A 110 -12.74 -37.64 2.29
N SER A 111 -12.69 -36.43 2.83
CA SER A 111 -11.45 -35.78 3.25
C SER A 111 -11.62 -35.17 4.63
N ALA A 112 -10.61 -35.31 5.49
CA ALA A 112 -10.55 -34.60 6.76
C ALA A 112 -9.90 -33.22 6.55
N GLY A 113 -10.44 -32.20 7.20
CA GLY A 113 -9.93 -30.84 7.16
C GLY A 113 -10.06 -30.15 8.51
N THR A 114 -9.47 -28.97 8.62
CA THR A 114 -9.63 -28.11 9.80
C THR A 114 -10.45 -26.90 9.41
N MET A 115 -11.56 -26.66 10.12
CA MET A 115 -12.39 -25.48 9.99
C MET A 115 -11.93 -24.41 10.98
N LEU A 116 -11.86 -23.16 10.50
CA LEU A 116 -11.68 -21.96 11.30
C LEU A 116 -12.95 -21.13 11.13
N GLY A 117 -13.66 -20.87 12.22
CA GLY A 117 -14.92 -20.11 12.27
C GLY A 117 -14.87 -18.98 13.28
#